data_AF-A0A6A1WE64-F1
#
_entry.id   AF-A0A6A1WE64-F1
#
_cell.length_a   1.000
_cell.length_b   1.000
_cell.length_c   1.000
_cell.angle_alpha   90.00
_cell.angle_beta   90.00
_cell.angle_gamma   90.00
#
_symmetry.space_group_name_H-M   'P 1'
#
loop_
_entity.id
_entity.type
_entity.pdbx_description
1 polymer ?
#
loop_
_entity_poly.entity_id
_entity_poly.type
_entity_poly.pdbx_seq_one_letter_code
_entity_poly.pdbx_strand_id
1 'polypeptide(L)'
;MAVQGLGLFLVSTGLACNGFLGNISTYIGPPARPTFFAHHLENLNSASPQQTLCNWRLIKQLNPLLFTNGQIMYDRRTISWACDLGQTGWITSTLQHIAQSNYDMLLLPRDLSYADSNQPLWDSFGRVVESQASQRPWMVTQGNHEIETNSAHSEPFTAYSARWRMPFEESGSNSNLYYSFDVAGVHVIMLGSYTDFDSYSAQYNWLEADLSKIDRNNSPWTCVYNGKADNCGPVHITIGIGGNREGLATKYQNPQPAISLFREVSFGHGQFEVVNATQALWTWHRNQDDSAVVSDSVWLTSLSSNPAC
;
A
#
# COMPACT_ATOMS: atom_id res chain seq x y z
N MET A 1 -3.23 -19.76 8.62
CA MET A 1 -4.37 -19.10 7.96
C MET A 1 -3.87 -18.47 6.68
N ALA A 2 -4.48 -18.80 5.55
CA ALA A 2 -4.07 -18.31 4.23
C ALA A 2 -4.53 -16.86 4.05
N VAL A 3 -3.70 -16.04 3.39
CA VAL A 3 -3.96 -14.64 3.05
C VAL A 3 -5.30 -14.53 2.32
N GLN A 4 -6.25 -13.81 2.92
CA GLN A 4 -7.53 -13.45 2.30
C GLN A 4 -7.40 -12.04 1.70
N GLY A 5 -7.93 -11.83 0.49
CA GLY A 5 -8.08 -10.49 -0.08
C GLY A 5 -6.86 -9.95 -0.85
N LEU A 6 -6.41 -10.64 -1.91
CA LEU A 6 -5.51 -10.04 -2.90
C LEU A 6 -6.35 -9.39 -4.01
N GLY A 7 -6.51 -8.07 -3.95
CA GLY A 7 -7.09 -7.27 -5.03
C GLY A 7 -6.21 -7.33 -6.28
N LEU A 8 -6.70 -7.99 -7.32
CA LEU A 8 -6.01 -8.10 -8.62
C LEU A 8 -6.50 -6.97 -9.54
N PHE A 9 -5.60 -6.09 -9.96
CA PHE A 9 -5.91 -5.08 -10.98
C PHE A 9 -6.03 -5.77 -12.35
N LEU A 10 -7.25 -5.84 -12.90
CA LEU A 10 -7.50 -6.42 -14.21
C LEU A 10 -7.79 -5.32 -15.24
N VAL A 11 -6.90 -5.15 -16.22
CA VAL A 11 -7.22 -4.46 -17.48
C VAL A 11 -7.50 -5.55 -18.51
N SER A 12 -8.78 -5.81 -18.78
CA SER A 12 -9.18 -6.74 -19.84
C SER A 12 -9.24 -6.02 -21.18
N THR A 13 -8.35 -6.35 -22.11
CA THR A 13 -8.64 -6.17 -23.54
C THR A 13 -9.58 -7.31 -23.95
N GLY A 14 -10.86 -6.98 -24.07
CA GLY A 14 -12.01 -7.86 -24.24
C GLY A 14 -11.78 -9.27 -24.77
N LEU A 15 -12.16 -10.26 -23.97
CA LEU A 15 -12.73 -11.55 -24.39
C LEU A 15 -13.44 -12.15 -23.17
N ALA A 16 -14.75 -12.34 -23.26
CA ALA A 16 -15.58 -12.90 -22.20
C ALA A 16 -15.15 -14.35 -21.88
N CYS A 17 -14.78 -14.62 -20.62
CA CYS A 17 -14.51 -15.98 -20.15
C CYS A 17 -15.82 -16.66 -19.75
N ASN A 18 -16.31 -17.58 -20.60
CA ASN A 18 -17.38 -18.51 -20.20
C ASN A 18 -16.80 -19.56 -19.25
N GLY A 19 -17.32 -19.63 -18.00
CA GLY A 19 -17.05 -20.75 -17.08
C GLY A 19 -16.58 -20.41 -15.66
N PHE A 20 -16.59 -19.15 -15.22
CA PHE A 20 -16.20 -18.76 -13.86
C PHE A 20 -17.38 -18.87 -12.86
N LEU A 21 -17.14 -19.43 -11.66
CA LEU A 21 -18.10 -19.56 -10.54
C LEU A 21 -17.75 -18.64 -9.35
N GLY A 22 -17.08 -17.51 -9.59
CA GLY A 22 -16.89 -16.44 -8.60
C GLY A 22 -17.67 -15.18 -8.98
N ASN A 23 -18.01 -14.35 -8.00
CA ASN A 23 -18.71 -13.10 -8.23
C ASN A 23 -17.78 -12.11 -8.94
N ILE A 24 -18.18 -11.63 -10.11
CA ILE A 24 -17.53 -10.52 -10.81
C ILE A 24 -18.32 -9.26 -10.49
N SER A 25 -17.78 -8.42 -9.62
CA SER A 25 -18.32 -7.08 -9.39
C SER A 25 -17.86 -6.17 -10.53
N THR A 26 -18.81 -5.77 -11.39
CA THR A 26 -18.55 -4.87 -12.53
C THR A 26 -19.06 -3.47 -12.19
N TYR A 27 -18.16 -2.49 -12.13
CA TYR A 27 -18.55 -1.09 -11.91
C TYR A 27 -18.84 -0.39 -13.25
N ILE A 28 -20.02 0.21 -13.37
CA ILE A 28 -20.44 1.00 -14.55
C ILE A 28 -20.43 2.48 -14.14
N GLY A 29 -19.45 3.24 -14.64
CA GLY A 29 -19.44 4.70 -14.47
C GLY A 29 -20.59 5.39 -15.24
N PRO A 30 -21.03 6.59 -14.81
CA PRO A 30 -22.13 7.32 -15.44
C PRO A 30 -21.84 7.73 -16.90
N PRO A 31 -22.88 8.07 -17.70
CA PRO A 31 -22.86 7.89 -19.14
C PRO A 31 -22.13 9.04 -19.85
N ALA A 32 -20.84 8.85 -20.10
CA ALA A 32 -20.12 9.62 -21.11
C ALA A 32 -19.10 8.72 -21.82
N ARG A 33 -19.62 7.83 -22.69
CA ARG A 33 -18.91 6.93 -23.63
C ARG A 33 -18.32 5.66 -22.97
N PRO A 34 -18.72 4.45 -23.40
CA PRO A 34 -18.22 3.21 -22.83
C PRO A 34 -16.84 2.89 -23.41
N THR A 35 -15.81 2.72 -22.59
CA THR A 35 -14.58 2.04 -23.06
C THR A 35 -13.84 1.26 -21.99
N PHE A 36 -14.15 1.39 -20.69
CA PHE A 36 -13.46 0.64 -19.65
C PHE A 36 -14.42 0.17 -18.54
N PHE A 37 -14.31 -1.11 -18.19
CA PHE A 37 -14.92 -1.71 -17.01
C PHE A 37 -13.81 -2.08 -16.04
N ALA A 38 -13.91 -1.65 -14.78
CA ALA A 38 -13.07 -2.17 -13.70
C ALA A 38 -13.72 -3.47 -13.20
N HIS A 39 -12.93 -4.55 -13.19
CA HIS A 39 -13.35 -5.84 -12.69
C HIS A 39 -12.52 -6.19 -11.46
N HIS A 40 -13.20 -6.49 -10.36
CA HIS A 40 -12.58 -7.06 -9.17
C HIS A 40 -13.01 -8.53 -9.07
N LEU A 41 -12.04 -9.43 -8.98
CA LEU A 41 -12.32 -10.83 -8.67
C LEU A 41 -12.29 -10.99 -7.15
N GLU A 42 -13.44 -11.31 -6.57
CA GLU A 42 -13.56 -11.57 -5.14
C GLU A 42 -13.24 -13.04 -4.85
N ASN A 43 -12.58 -13.30 -3.72
CA ASN A 43 -12.40 -14.65 -3.14
C ASN A 43 -11.68 -15.70 -4.02
N LEU A 44 -10.41 -15.45 -4.40
CA LEU A 44 -9.52 -16.46 -5.00
C LEU A 44 -9.05 -17.56 -4.01
N ASN A 45 -9.91 -17.94 -3.05
CA ASN A 45 -9.56 -18.74 -1.87
C ASN A 45 -9.37 -20.25 -2.16
N SER A 46 -9.44 -20.69 -3.42
CA SER A 46 -9.46 -22.13 -3.78
C SER A 46 -8.51 -22.55 -4.91
N ALA A 47 -7.69 -21.64 -5.46
CA ALA A 47 -6.73 -22.04 -6.49
C ALA A 47 -5.48 -22.67 -5.84
N SER A 48 -5.21 -23.94 -6.16
CA SER A 48 -3.94 -24.57 -5.77
C SER A 48 -2.76 -23.85 -6.46
N PRO A 49 -1.53 -23.91 -5.90
CA PRO A 49 -0.36 -23.17 -6.42
C PRO A 49 0.02 -23.48 -7.89
N GLN A 50 -0.67 -24.42 -8.54
CA GLN A 50 -0.38 -24.94 -9.87
C GLN A 50 -1.57 -24.87 -10.84
N GLN A 51 -2.73 -24.34 -10.43
CA GLN A 51 -3.87 -24.23 -11.34
C GLN A 51 -3.79 -22.97 -12.20
N THR A 52 -3.57 -23.17 -13.50
CA THR A 52 -3.77 -22.14 -14.52
C THR A 52 -5.26 -22.06 -14.81
N LEU A 53 -5.92 -20.99 -14.35
CA LEU A 53 -7.27 -20.64 -14.77
C LEU A 53 -7.13 -19.63 -15.91
N CYS A 54 -7.65 -19.94 -17.10
CA CYS A 54 -7.69 -19.07 -18.30
C CYS A 54 -6.51 -18.09 -18.49
N ASN A 55 -5.33 -18.55 -18.92
CA ASN A 55 -4.14 -17.69 -19.17
C ASN A 55 -3.69 -16.79 -17.98
N TRP A 56 -4.27 -16.93 -16.80
CA TRP A 56 -3.81 -16.27 -15.59
C TRP A 56 -2.81 -17.18 -14.88
N ARG A 57 -1.58 -16.69 -14.68
CA ARG A 57 -0.68 -17.25 -13.67
C ARG A 57 -0.98 -16.55 -12.36
N LEU A 58 -1.17 -17.33 -11.29
CA LEU A 58 -1.22 -16.79 -9.93
C LEU A 58 -0.02 -15.86 -9.74
N ILE A 59 -0.28 -14.56 -9.54
CA ILE A 59 0.75 -13.59 -9.17
C ILE A 59 1.37 -14.14 -7.90
N LYS A 60 2.66 -14.48 -7.97
CA LYS A 60 3.52 -15.02 -6.90
C LYS A 60 2.75 -15.15 -5.58
N GLN A 61 2.21 -16.34 -5.31
CA GLN A 61 1.73 -16.65 -3.96
C GLN A 61 2.90 -16.29 -3.04
N LEU A 62 2.71 -15.32 -2.14
CA LEU A 62 3.70 -15.06 -1.10
C LEU A 62 3.88 -16.42 -0.42
N ASN A 63 5.06 -17.03 -0.58
CA ASN A 63 5.28 -18.36 -0.03
C ASN A 63 4.86 -18.30 1.44
N PRO A 64 3.92 -19.16 1.88
CA PRO A 64 3.66 -19.28 3.31
C PRO A 64 5.00 -19.54 3.98
N LEU A 65 5.23 -18.88 5.12
CA LEU A 65 6.43 -19.07 5.93
C LEU A 65 6.72 -20.57 5.98
N LEU A 66 7.87 -21.01 5.44
CA LEU A 66 8.23 -22.41 5.42
C LEU A 66 8.50 -22.84 6.87
N PHE A 67 7.57 -23.59 7.45
CA PHE A 67 7.75 -24.24 8.74
C PHE A 67 8.65 -25.46 8.52
N THR A 68 9.92 -25.36 8.91
CA THR A 68 10.76 -26.54 9.10
C THR A 68 11.15 -26.60 10.58
N ASN A 69 10.86 -27.73 11.23
CA ASN A 69 11.23 -28.01 12.62
C ASN A 69 10.83 -26.96 13.68
N GLY A 70 9.63 -26.37 13.57
CA GLY A 70 9.11 -25.46 14.60
C GLY A 70 9.84 -24.12 14.71
N GLN A 71 10.74 -23.80 13.78
CA GLN A 71 11.32 -22.47 13.62
C GLN A 71 10.66 -21.77 12.42
N ILE A 72 10.21 -20.53 12.61
CA ILE A 72 9.83 -19.66 11.50
C ILE A 72 11.13 -19.34 10.74
N MET A 73 11.31 -19.95 9.58
CA MET A 73 12.33 -19.52 8.62
C MET A 73 11.87 -18.18 8.05
N TYR A 74 12.33 -17.07 8.64
CA TYR A 74 12.17 -15.75 8.03
C TYR A 74 13.13 -15.70 6.83
N ASP A 75 12.67 -16.15 5.66
CA ASP A 75 13.22 -15.57 4.44
C ASP A 75 12.99 -14.07 4.54
N ARG A 76 14.07 -13.29 4.46
CA ARG A 76 14.05 -11.83 4.60
C ARG A 76 12.98 -11.26 3.67
N ARG A 77 11.99 -10.54 4.22
CA ARG A 77 10.83 -10.04 3.47
C ARG A 77 10.96 -8.54 3.26
N THR A 78 10.76 -8.10 2.04
CA THR A 78 10.95 -6.68 1.68
C THR A 78 9.62 -6.07 1.26
N ILE A 79 9.16 -5.08 2.00
CA ILE A 79 8.02 -4.25 1.67
C ILE A 79 8.57 -2.94 1.11
N SER A 80 8.24 -2.63 -0.15
CA SER A 80 8.60 -1.33 -0.74
C SER A 80 7.53 -0.30 -0.43
N TRP A 81 7.92 0.97 -0.38
CA TRP A 81 7.03 2.08 -0.05
C TRP A 81 7.32 3.28 -0.95
N ALA A 82 6.31 3.77 -1.66
CA ALA A 82 6.33 5.04 -2.37
C ALA A 82 5.00 5.78 -2.11
N CYS A 83 4.94 7.08 -2.37
CA CYS A 83 3.72 7.90 -2.24
C CYS A 83 3.77 9.00 -3.29
N ASP A 84 2.65 9.62 -3.63
CA ASP A 84 2.65 10.85 -4.43
C ASP A 84 3.34 10.65 -5.80
N LEU A 85 2.99 9.54 -6.47
CA LEU A 85 3.64 9.11 -7.71
C LEU A 85 3.25 9.99 -8.89
N GLY A 86 1.95 10.19 -9.09
CA GLY A 86 1.43 10.83 -10.30
C GLY A 86 1.85 10.05 -11.54
N GLN A 87 2.28 10.76 -12.59
CA GLN A 87 2.58 10.14 -13.89
C GLN A 87 3.53 11.02 -14.71
N THR A 88 4.52 11.62 -14.04
CA THR A 88 5.62 12.34 -14.69
C THR A 88 6.70 11.35 -15.14
N GLY A 89 7.78 11.82 -15.79
CA GLY A 89 8.93 10.94 -16.09
C GLY A 89 9.60 10.33 -14.84
N TRP A 90 9.42 10.93 -13.66
CA TRP A 90 10.01 10.43 -12.42
C TRP A 90 9.37 9.14 -11.92
N ILE A 91 8.08 8.90 -12.22
CA ILE A 91 7.44 7.64 -11.82
C ILE A 91 8.20 6.44 -12.38
N THR A 92 8.65 6.52 -13.65
CA THR A 92 9.37 5.42 -14.29
C THR A 92 10.68 5.13 -13.57
N SER A 93 11.42 6.16 -13.17
CA SER A 93 12.65 6.00 -12.38
C SER A 93 12.35 5.40 -10.99
N THR A 94 11.38 5.93 -10.25
CA THR A 94 10.95 5.39 -8.95
C THR A 94 10.58 3.92 -9.04
N LEU A 95 9.75 3.57 -10.01
CA LEU A 95 9.27 2.22 -10.26
C LEU A 95 10.38 1.27 -10.71
N GLN A 96 11.30 1.71 -11.58
CA GLN A 96 12.47 0.94 -11.98
C GLN A 96 13.40 0.66 -10.79
N HIS A 97 13.63 1.64 -9.93
CA HIS A 97 14.44 1.45 -8.72
C HIS A 97 13.78 0.46 -7.75
N ILE A 98 12.46 0.54 -7.54
CA ILE A 98 11.72 -0.44 -6.75
C ILE A 98 11.86 -1.85 -7.36
N ALA A 99 11.76 -1.97 -8.69
CA ALA A 99 11.88 -3.24 -9.40
C ALA A 99 13.28 -3.88 -9.32
N GLN A 100 14.33 -3.11 -9.02
CA GLN A 100 15.68 -3.65 -8.78
C GLN A 100 15.75 -4.45 -7.46
N SER A 101 14.80 -4.25 -6.55
CA SER A 101 14.68 -5.03 -5.32
C SER A 101 13.79 -6.26 -5.53
N ASN A 102 14.02 -7.32 -4.75
CA ASN A 102 13.10 -8.46 -4.69
C ASN A 102 11.95 -8.20 -3.70
N TYR A 103 11.29 -7.04 -3.84
CA TYR A 103 10.17 -6.68 -2.97
C TYR A 103 9.00 -7.65 -3.11
N ASP A 104 8.26 -7.86 -2.03
CA ASP A 104 7.10 -8.72 -1.97
C ASP A 104 5.81 -7.99 -2.29
N MET A 105 5.73 -6.71 -1.91
CA MET A 105 4.55 -5.87 -2.01
C MET A 105 4.96 -4.39 -2.00
N LEU A 106 4.17 -3.54 -2.66
CA LEU A 106 4.32 -2.09 -2.62
C LEU A 106 3.20 -1.48 -1.75
N LEU A 107 3.58 -0.68 -0.76
CA LEU A 107 2.68 0.27 -0.11
C LEU A 107 2.69 1.58 -0.90
N LEU A 108 1.50 2.09 -1.21
CA LEU A 108 1.30 3.35 -1.90
C LEU A 108 0.22 4.22 -1.21
N PRO A 109 0.49 4.75 -0.01
CA PRO A 109 -0.52 5.36 0.84
C PRO A 109 -0.75 6.84 0.57
N ARG A 110 -1.28 7.16 -0.62
CA ARG A 110 -1.94 8.41 -1.05
C ARG A 110 -1.55 8.83 -2.47
N ASP A 111 -2.38 9.69 -3.05
CA ASP A 111 -2.11 10.54 -4.20
C ASP A 111 -1.49 9.74 -5.37
N LEU A 112 -2.37 8.97 -6.00
CA LEU A 112 -2.03 7.92 -6.96
C LEU A 112 -1.72 8.52 -8.33
N SER A 113 -2.76 8.98 -9.02
CA SER A 113 -2.69 9.34 -10.44
C SER A 113 -2.55 10.84 -10.68
N TYR A 114 -2.91 11.67 -9.69
CA TYR A 114 -3.09 13.12 -9.87
C TYR A 114 -4.02 13.43 -11.06
N ALA A 115 -5.07 12.61 -11.25
CA ALA A 115 -6.06 12.82 -12.28
C ALA A 115 -6.85 14.11 -12.04
N ASP A 116 -7.11 14.47 -10.78
CA ASP A 116 -7.77 15.70 -10.36
C ASP A 116 -9.05 15.97 -11.17
N SER A 117 -9.91 14.94 -11.24
CA SER A 117 -11.15 14.91 -12.02
C SER A 117 -10.98 14.83 -13.55
N ASN A 118 -9.77 14.85 -14.09
CA ASN A 118 -9.52 14.50 -15.50
C ASN A 118 -9.43 12.97 -15.64
N GLN A 119 -10.59 12.31 -15.68
CA GLN A 119 -10.72 10.84 -15.59
C GLN A 119 -9.82 10.01 -16.54
N PRO A 120 -9.55 10.40 -17.80
CA PRO A 120 -8.59 9.69 -18.67
C PRO A 120 -7.18 9.52 -18.07
N LEU A 121 -6.79 10.38 -17.12
CA LEU A 121 -5.51 10.30 -16.42
C LEU A 121 -5.42 9.10 -15.47
N TRP A 122 -6.55 8.61 -14.94
CA TRP A 122 -6.56 7.33 -14.21
C TRP A 122 -6.21 6.15 -15.11
N ASP A 123 -6.68 6.16 -16.36
CA ASP A 123 -6.40 5.08 -17.32
C ASP A 123 -4.95 5.11 -17.79
N SER A 124 -4.37 6.30 -18.00
CA SER A 124 -2.93 6.42 -18.31
C SER A 124 -2.06 5.98 -17.14
N PHE A 125 -2.41 6.38 -15.92
CA PHE A 125 -1.72 5.91 -14.72
C PHE A 125 -1.76 4.39 -14.62
N GLY A 126 -2.93 3.78 -14.79
CA GLY A 126 -3.11 2.33 -14.82
C GLY A 126 -2.17 1.64 -15.82
N ARG A 127 -2.05 2.16 -17.05
CA ARG A 127 -1.12 1.63 -18.06
C ARG A 127 0.35 1.78 -17.67
N VAL A 128 0.73 2.86 -16.98
CA VAL A 128 2.11 3.07 -16.53
C VAL A 128 2.50 2.08 -15.44
N VAL A 129 1.59 1.81 -14.49
CA VAL A 129 1.87 0.93 -13.34
C VAL A 129 1.58 -0.55 -13.62
N GLU A 130 0.85 -0.86 -14.69
CA GLU A 130 0.38 -2.21 -15.05
C GLU A 130 1.49 -3.25 -14.96
N SER A 131 2.68 -2.97 -15.52
CA SER A 131 3.77 -3.94 -15.55
C SER A 131 4.24 -4.38 -14.16
N GLN A 132 4.05 -3.56 -13.12
CA GLN A 132 4.43 -3.91 -11.74
C GLN A 132 3.24 -4.28 -10.86
N ALA A 133 2.13 -3.55 -10.96
CA ALA A 133 0.92 -3.83 -10.19
C ALA A 133 0.28 -5.18 -10.58
N SER A 134 0.52 -5.66 -11.80
CA SER A 134 0.12 -7.02 -12.25
C SER A 134 1.08 -8.13 -11.80
N GLN A 135 2.20 -7.80 -11.15
CA GLN A 135 3.21 -8.78 -10.71
C GLN A 135 3.38 -8.86 -9.20
N ARG A 136 3.02 -7.80 -8.47
CA ARG A 136 3.14 -7.73 -7.00
C ARG A 136 1.94 -6.95 -6.46
N PRO A 137 1.43 -7.29 -5.26
CA PRO A 137 0.30 -6.57 -4.69
C PRO A 137 0.69 -5.12 -4.38
N TRP A 138 -0.22 -4.20 -4.70
CA TRP A 138 -0.11 -2.80 -4.35
C TRP A 138 -1.23 -2.47 -3.36
N MET A 139 -0.84 -2.05 -2.16
CA MET A 139 -1.78 -1.67 -1.11
C MET A 139 -1.81 -0.15 -1.02
N VAL A 140 -2.96 0.44 -1.33
CA VAL A 140 -3.10 1.87 -1.53
C VAL A 140 -4.04 2.49 -0.50
N THR A 141 -3.85 3.76 -0.16
CA THR A 141 -4.91 4.54 0.47
C THR A 141 -5.11 5.84 -0.30
N GLN A 142 -6.21 6.53 -0.01
CA GLN A 142 -6.58 7.78 -0.65
C GLN A 142 -5.75 8.97 -0.13
N GLY A 143 -5.53 9.96 -0.98
CA GLY A 143 -5.10 11.31 -0.61
C GLY A 143 -6.08 12.38 -1.08
N ASN A 144 -5.68 13.66 -0.99
CA ASN A 144 -6.54 14.76 -1.43
C ASN A 144 -6.81 14.73 -2.94
N HIS A 145 -5.87 14.21 -3.74
CA HIS A 145 -6.06 14.13 -5.19
C HIS A 145 -7.11 13.09 -5.60
N GLU A 146 -7.51 12.19 -4.70
CA GLU A 146 -8.58 11.21 -4.93
C GLU A 146 -9.98 11.71 -4.56
N ILE A 147 -10.13 12.90 -3.96
CA ILE A 147 -11.44 13.45 -3.58
C ILE A 147 -12.34 13.65 -4.82
N GLU A 148 -11.80 14.23 -5.90
CA GLU A 148 -12.43 14.35 -7.23
C GLU A 148 -13.95 14.64 -7.26
N THR A 149 -14.37 15.76 -6.66
CA THR A 149 -15.76 16.25 -6.70
C THR A 149 -15.94 17.44 -7.63
N ASN A 150 -17.10 17.55 -8.27
CA ASN A 150 -17.50 18.69 -9.10
C ASN A 150 -19.04 18.84 -9.16
N SER A 151 -19.54 19.84 -9.89
CA SER A 151 -20.98 20.11 -9.98
C SER A 151 -21.82 18.96 -10.57
N ALA A 152 -21.20 18.06 -11.34
CA ALA A 152 -21.85 16.89 -11.92
C ALA A 152 -21.59 15.58 -11.14
N HIS A 153 -20.71 15.62 -10.13
CA HIS A 153 -20.27 14.45 -9.37
C HIS A 153 -19.87 14.86 -7.95
N SER A 154 -20.79 14.70 -6.99
CA SER A 154 -20.59 15.14 -5.60
C SER A 154 -19.94 14.10 -4.69
N GLU A 155 -19.98 12.82 -5.09
CA GLU A 155 -19.50 11.72 -4.26
C GLU A 155 -17.97 11.62 -4.33
N PRO A 156 -17.25 11.86 -3.22
CA PRO A 156 -15.80 11.83 -3.25
C PRO A 156 -15.26 10.40 -3.37
N PHE A 157 -14.01 10.25 -3.82
CA PHE A 157 -13.31 8.96 -3.89
C PHE A 157 -13.95 7.89 -4.81
N THR A 158 -14.92 8.27 -5.65
CA THR A 158 -15.59 7.33 -6.55
C THR A 158 -14.61 6.65 -7.52
N ALA A 159 -13.72 7.42 -8.14
CA ALA A 159 -12.71 6.86 -9.07
C ALA A 159 -11.69 5.97 -8.35
N TYR A 160 -11.21 6.41 -7.18
CA TYR A 160 -10.33 5.63 -6.31
C TYR A 160 -10.97 4.28 -5.95
N SER A 161 -12.18 4.30 -5.39
CA SER A 161 -12.85 3.10 -4.88
C SER A 161 -13.27 2.14 -5.98
N ALA A 162 -13.63 2.65 -7.16
CA ALA A 162 -13.96 1.82 -8.31
C ALA A 162 -12.73 1.11 -8.89
N ARG A 163 -11.57 1.77 -8.89
CA ARG A 163 -10.34 1.27 -9.53
C ARG A 163 -9.49 0.43 -8.58
N TRP A 164 -9.36 0.85 -7.33
CA TRP A 164 -8.49 0.23 -6.32
C TRP A 164 -9.31 -0.27 -5.14
N ARG A 165 -9.72 -1.54 -5.17
CA ARG A 165 -10.44 -2.18 -4.07
C ARG A 165 -9.47 -2.89 -3.15
N MET A 166 -9.41 -2.41 -1.91
CA MET A 166 -8.55 -2.90 -0.84
C MET A 166 -9.34 -3.86 0.08
N PRO A 167 -8.67 -4.68 0.92
CA PRO A 167 -9.34 -5.71 1.74
C PRO A 167 -10.02 -5.15 2.99
N PHE A 168 -10.84 -4.11 2.82
CA PHE A 168 -11.48 -3.42 3.94
C PHE A 168 -12.54 -4.27 4.63
N GLU A 169 -13.27 -5.09 3.87
CA GLU A 169 -14.29 -5.99 4.44
C GLU A 169 -13.63 -7.10 5.26
N GLU A 170 -12.53 -7.67 4.74
CA GLU A 170 -11.72 -8.69 5.43
C GLU A 170 -11.09 -8.14 6.71
N SER A 171 -10.72 -6.86 6.74
CA SER A 171 -10.23 -6.19 7.94
C SER A 171 -11.33 -5.76 8.91
N GLY A 172 -12.61 -6.01 8.57
CA GLY A 172 -13.77 -5.59 9.34
C GLY A 172 -14.01 -4.07 9.34
N SER A 173 -13.40 -3.34 8.41
CA SER A 173 -13.72 -1.95 8.11
C SER A 173 -15.00 -1.89 7.28
N ASN A 174 -15.70 -0.76 7.35
CA ASN A 174 -16.87 -0.49 6.50
C ASN A 174 -16.54 0.38 5.28
N SER A 175 -15.26 0.69 5.05
CA SER A 175 -14.83 1.68 4.07
C SER A 175 -13.51 1.30 3.40
N ASN A 176 -13.46 1.44 2.07
CA ASN A 176 -12.24 1.26 1.28
C ASN A 176 -11.15 2.31 1.55
N LEU A 177 -11.44 3.31 2.39
CA LEU A 177 -10.52 4.41 2.73
C LEU A 177 -9.62 4.10 3.94
N TYR A 178 -9.96 3.07 4.73
CA TYR A 178 -9.15 2.62 5.86
C TYR A 178 -9.35 1.12 6.10
N TYR A 179 -8.26 0.40 6.30
CA TYR A 179 -8.28 -1.06 6.39
C TYR A 179 -6.95 -1.58 6.94
N SER A 180 -6.88 -2.86 7.26
CA SER A 180 -5.65 -3.51 7.70
C SER A 180 -5.46 -4.87 7.04
N PHE A 181 -4.24 -5.37 7.09
CA PHE A 181 -3.89 -6.70 6.58
C PHE A 181 -2.56 -7.17 7.17
N ASP A 182 -2.37 -8.48 7.21
CA ASP A 182 -1.12 -9.08 7.67
C ASP A 182 -0.24 -9.49 6.49
N VAL A 183 1.03 -9.10 6.53
CA VAL A 183 2.03 -9.50 5.54
C VAL A 183 3.36 -9.72 6.23
N ALA A 184 4.02 -10.85 5.96
CA ALA A 184 5.39 -11.10 6.45
C ALA A 184 5.57 -10.98 7.98
N GLY A 185 4.54 -11.26 8.79
CA GLY A 185 4.59 -11.07 10.26
C GLY A 185 4.47 -9.61 10.70
N VAL A 186 3.98 -8.73 9.81
CA VAL A 186 3.70 -7.32 10.07
C VAL A 186 2.20 -7.12 9.90
N HIS A 187 1.58 -6.54 10.91
CA HIS A 187 0.20 -6.07 10.82
C HIS A 187 0.22 -4.63 10.31
N VAL A 188 -0.25 -4.41 9.09
CA VAL A 188 -0.25 -3.09 8.42
C VAL A 188 -1.63 -2.48 8.55
N ILE A 189 -1.69 -1.24 9.04
CA ILE A 189 -2.92 -0.45 9.17
C ILE A 189 -2.81 0.76 8.23
N MET A 190 -3.77 0.88 7.32
CA MET A 190 -3.89 1.98 6.38
C MET A 190 -5.02 2.89 6.86
N LEU A 191 -4.68 4.11 7.29
CA LEU A 191 -5.64 5.09 7.79
C LEU A 191 -6.04 6.09 6.71
N GLY A 192 -7.25 6.60 6.78
CA GLY A 192 -7.80 7.59 5.86
C GLY A 192 -7.76 8.99 6.46
N SER A 193 -6.93 9.88 5.90
CA SER A 193 -6.81 11.27 6.35
C SER A 193 -7.95 12.21 5.91
N TYR A 194 -8.78 11.79 4.95
CA TYR A 194 -9.86 12.61 4.38
C TYR A 194 -11.24 11.99 4.60
N THR A 195 -11.37 11.18 5.65
CA THR A 195 -12.61 10.71 6.23
C THR A 195 -12.56 10.99 7.72
N ASP A 196 -13.72 11.09 8.38
CA ASP A 196 -13.77 11.37 9.82
C ASP A 196 -12.87 10.40 10.60
N PHE A 197 -11.99 10.96 11.44
CA PHE A 197 -11.01 10.22 12.26
C PHE A 197 -11.05 10.64 13.74
N ASP A 198 -11.98 11.52 14.13
CA ASP A 198 -12.20 11.89 15.53
C ASP A 198 -12.59 10.68 16.38
N SER A 199 -12.51 10.81 17.70
CA SER A 199 -12.73 9.72 18.67
C SER A 199 -14.12 9.06 18.61
N TYR A 200 -15.07 9.63 17.87
CA TYR A 200 -16.42 9.10 17.68
C TYR A 200 -16.66 8.55 16.27
N SER A 201 -15.67 8.68 15.38
CA SER A 201 -15.78 8.28 13.98
C SER A 201 -15.81 6.76 13.82
N ALA A 202 -16.35 6.31 12.69
CA ALA A 202 -16.31 4.89 12.32
C ALA A 202 -14.86 4.37 12.19
N GLN A 203 -13.96 5.20 11.65
CA GLN A 203 -12.55 4.86 11.52
C GLN A 203 -11.87 4.65 12.87
N TYR A 204 -12.11 5.55 13.84
CA TYR A 204 -11.51 5.43 15.18
C TYR A 204 -12.01 4.17 15.90
N ASN A 205 -13.33 3.93 15.87
CA ASN A 205 -13.93 2.74 16.49
C ASN A 205 -13.42 1.44 15.84
N TRP A 206 -13.28 1.43 14.51
CA TRP A 206 -12.68 0.32 13.79
C TRP A 206 -11.22 0.11 14.19
N LEU A 207 -10.42 1.18 14.27
CA LEU A 207 -9.01 1.11 14.64
C LEU A 207 -8.81 0.54 16.05
N GLU A 208 -9.60 0.96 17.03
CA GLU A 208 -9.56 0.39 18.39
C GLU A 208 -9.91 -1.11 18.38
N ALA A 209 -10.96 -1.48 17.65
CA ALA A 209 -11.35 -2.88 17.51
C ALA A 209 -10.28 -3.71 16.79
N ASP A 210 -9.62 -3.15 15.79
CA ASP A 210 -8.60 -3.86 15.01
C ASP A 210 -7.30 -4.07 15.80
N LEU A 211 -6.82 -3.02 16.47
CA LEU A 211 -5.68 -3.10 17.37
C LEU A 211 -5.88 -4.12 18.50
N SER A 212 -7.13 -4.33 18.95
CA SER A 212 -7.44 -5.31 19.99
C SER A 212 -7.28 -6.77 19.54
N LYS A 213 -7.24 -7.04 18.23
CA LYS A 213 -7.08 -8.39 17.65
C LYS A 213 -5.62 -8.80 17.50
N ILE A 214 -4.69 -7.85 17.58
CA ILE A 214 -3.27 -8.08 17.25
C ILE A 214 -2.63 -8.96 18.31
N ASP A 215 -2.30 -10.19 17.94
CA ASP A 215 -1.43 -11.05 18.72
C ASP A 215 0.03 -10.67 18.48
N ARG A 216 0.63 -9.98 19.47
CA ARG A 216 2.02 -9.51 19.40
C ARG A 216 3.07 -10.62 19.29
N ASN A 217 2.70 -11.87 19.57
CA ASN A 217 3.59 -13.01 19.32
C ASN A 217 3.71 -13.34 17.82
N ASN A 218 2.68 -13.01 17.04
CA ASN A 218 2.60 -13.28 15.60
C ASN A 218 2.87 -12.02 14.75
N SER A 219 2.50 -10.84 15.26
CA SER A 219 2.70 -9.53 14.61
C SER A 219 3.35 -8.53 15.57
N PRO A 220 4.69 -8.58 15.75
CA PRO A 220 5.39 -7.77 16.75
C PRO A 220 5.57 -6.29 16.37
N TRP A 221 5.06 -5.86 15.21
CA TRP A 221 5.26 -4.51 14.66
C TRP A 221 3.93 -3.74 14.55
N THR A 222 3.62 -2.87 15.51
CA THR A 222 2.47 -1.92 15.45
C THR A 222 2.67 -0.81 16.49
N CYS A 223 2.49 0.49 16.18
CA CYS A 223 2.30 1.58 17.18
C CYS A 223 1.91 2.97 16.59
N VAL A 224 1.22 3.80 17.39
CA VAL A 224 0.96 5.27 17.24
C VAL A 224 1.27 5.94 18.60
N TYR A 225 2.02 7.05 18.69
CA TYR A 225 2.15 7.78 19.97
C TYR A 225 2.24 9.31 19.87
N ASN A 226 1.77 9.92 20.95
CA ASN A 226 1.36 11.29 21.24
C ASN A 226 2.49 12.35 21.23
N GLY A 227 3.10 12.60 20.07
CA GLY A 227 3.83 13.84 19.76
C GLY A 227 5.07 14.16 20.61
N LYS A 228 5.58 13.19 21.38
CA LYS A 228 6.81 13.29 22.18
C LYS A 228 7.77 12.19 21.79
N ALA A 229 9.08 12.48 21.82
CA ALA A 229 10.10 11.45 21.67
C ALA A 229 10.01 10.50 22.87
N ASP A 230 9.61 9.26 22.60
CA ASP A 230 9.48 8.19 23.57
C ASP A 230 10.12 6.95 22.94
N ASN A 231 10.97 6.25 23.69
CA ASN A 231 11.62 5.02 23.23
C ASN A 231 10.63 3.86 23.04
N CYS A 232 9.44 3.97 23.63
CA CYS A 232 8.31 3.07 23.42
C CYS A 232 7.27 3.63 22.43
N GLY A 233 7.52 4.82 21.87
CA GLY A 233 6.73 5.38 20.78
C GLY A 233 7.09 4.76 19.43
N PRO A 234 6.21 4.81 18.43
CA PRO A 234 6.53 4.36 17.09
C PRO A 234 7.54 5.27 16.41
N VAL A 235 8.22 4.71 15.41
CA VAL A 235 8.94 5.50 14.42
C VAL A 235 7.95 5.98 13.36
N HIS A 236 7.84 7.30 13.21
CA HIS A 236 7.05 7.91 12.16
C HIS A 236 7.93 8.16 10.93
N ILE A 237 7.57 7.54 9.82
CA ILE A 237 8.23 7.71 8.53
C ILE A 237 7.27 8.46 7.61
N THR A 238 7.72 9.60 7.07
CA THR A 238 6.95 10.37 6.08
C THR A 238 7.63 10.27 4.73
N ILE A 239 6.90 9.75 3.74
CA ILE A 239 7.32 9.66 2.34
C ILE A 239 6.21 10.31 1.53
N GLY A 240 6.54 11.34 0.76
CA GLY A 240 5.60 12.09 -0.08
C GLY A 240 6.28 12.62 -1.33
N ILE A 241 7.16 11.79 -1.91
CA ILE A 241 8.18 12.23 -2.87
C ILE A 241 8.36 11.21 -4.00
N GLY A 242 7.26 10.67 -4.52
CA GLY A 242 7.29 9.66 -5.57
C GLY A 242 7.56 10.19 -6.98
N GLY A 243 7.45 11.51 -7.18
CA GLY A 243 7.73 12.14 -8.48
C GLY A 243 6.55 12.80 -9.15
N ASN A 244 5.45 13.12 -8.45
CA ASN A 244 4.31 13.80 -9.04
C ASN A 244 4.65 15.19 -9.61
N ARG A 245 3.64 15.80 -10.26
CA ARG A 245 3.77 17.08 -10.99
C ARG A 245 3.94 18.31 -10.11
N GLU A 246 3.60 18.23 -8.82
CA GLU A 246 3.71 19.35 -7.86
C GLU A 246 5.16 19.56 -7.41
N GLY A 247 6.00 18.54 -7.58
CA GLY A 247 7.43 18.63 -7.32
C GLY A 247 7.78 18.46 -5.84
N LEU A 248 8.94 18.99 -5.45
CA LEU A 248 9.53 18.77 -4.13
C LEU A 248 9.10 19.83 -3.11
N ALA A 249 8.63 19.39 -1.94
CA ALA A 249 8.42 20.27 -0.79
C ALA A 249 9.76 20.62 -0.12
N THR A 250 10.30 21.81 -0.42
CA THR A 250 11.66 22.23 0.00
C THR A 250 11.73 22.94 1.35
N LYS A 251 10.58 23.24 1.97
CA LYS A 251 10.51 24.02 3.21
C LYS A 251 10.39 23.10 4.42
N TYR A 252 11.36 23.23 5.34
CA TYR A 252 11.28 22.60 6.66
C TYR A 252 11.13 23.64 7.77
N GLN A 253 10.54 23.20 8.88
CA GLN A 253 10.60 23.93 10.14
C GLN A 253 12.06 24.07 10.60
N ASN A 254 12.43 25.26 11.08
CA ASN A 254 13.75 25.55 11.63
C ASN A 254 13.63 26.19 13.02
N PRO A 255 14.45 25.76 14.00
CA PRO A 255 15.41 24.65 13.93
C PRO A 255 14.70 23.29 13.78
N GLN A 256 15.45 22.25 13.39
CA GLN A 256 14.92 20.88 13.28
C GLN A 256 14.34 20.46 14.65
N PRO A 257 13.06 20.06 14.73
CA PRO A 257 12.50 19.54 15.98
C PRO A 257 13.24 18.27 16.41
N ALA A 258 13.45 18.08 17.72
CA ALA A 258 14.17 16.92 18.24
C ALA A 258 13.53 15.56 17.90
N ILE A 259 12.22 15.54 17.60
CA ILE A 259 11.50 14.35 17.13
C ILE A 259 11.79 13.98 15.67
N SER A 260 12.41 14.87 14.89
CA SER A 260 12.81 14.63 13.50
C SER A 260 14.28 14.21 13.49
N LEU A 261 14.54 12.93 13.23
CA LEU A 261 15.91 12.37 13.21
C LEU A 261 16.60 12.58 11.86
N PHE A 262 15.86 12.39 10.76
CA PHE A 262 16.34 12.57 9.39
C PHE A 262 15.32 13.35 8.56
N ARG A 263 15.79 14.13 7.59
CA ARG A 263 14.98 14.84 6.60
C ARG A 263 15.79 15.08 5.33
N GLU A 264 15.23 14.71 4.19
CA GLU A 264 15.83 14.91 2.87
C GLU A 264 14.75 15.27 1.85
N VAL A 265 15.11 16.16 0.92
CA VAL A 265 14.22 16.58 -0.18
C VAL A 265 14.72 15.94 -1.47
N SER A 266 14.25 14.73 -1.73
CA SER A 266 14.63 13.93 -2.90
C SER A 266 13.46 13.12 -3.40
N PHE A 267 13.37 12.89 -4.70
CA PHE A 267 12.49 11.81 -5.17
C PHE A 267 13.10 10.47 -4.82
N GLY A 268 12.26 9.50 -4.45
CA GLY A 268 12.76 8.23 -3.96
C GLY A 268 11.67 7.26 -3.54
N HIS A 269 12.13 6.17 -2.94
CA HIS A 269 11.29 5.15 -2.33
C HIS A 269 11.94 4.60 -1.07
N GLY A 270 11.14 4.07 -0.18
CA GLY A 270 11.62 3.37 1.00
C GLY A 270 11.52 1.85 0.85
N GLN A 271 12.34 1.13 1.60
CA GLN A 271 12.24 -0.32 1.75
C GLN A 271 12.26 -0.68 3.23
N PHE A 272 11.26 -1.43 3.66
CA PHE A 272 11.15 -2.01 4.99
C PHE A 272 11.42 -3.52 4.89
N GLU A 273 12.53 -3.94 5.46
CA GLU A 273 13.04 -5.30 5.34
C GLU A 273 12.95 -6.02 6.69
N VAL A 274 11.97 -6.89 6.83
CA VAL A 274 11.74 -7.69 8.03
C VAL A 274 12.75 -8.83 8.04
N VAL A 275 13.67 -8.80 9.00
CA VAL A 275 14.72 -9.82 9.13
C VAL A 275 14.24 -10.96 10.01
N ASN A 276 13.60 -10.63 11.12
CA ASN A 276 12.98 -11.59 12.04
C ASN A 276 11.94 -10.87 12.93
N ALA A 277 11.41 -11.57 13.94
CA ALA A 277 10.43 -11.02 14.88
C ALA A 277 10.90 -9.78 15.65
N THR A 278 12.21 -9.57 15.82
CA THR A 278 12.76 -8.52 16.67
C THR A 278 13.49 -7.44 15.90
N GLN A 279 13.89 -7.68 14.65
CA GLN A 279 14.71 -6.77 13.85
C GLN A 279 14.11 -6.55 12.46
N ALA A 280 14.02 -5.29 12.07
CA ALA A 280 13.72 -4.87 10.72
C ALA A 280 14.66 -3.74 10.30
N LEU A 281 14.96 -3.64 9.02
CA LEU A 281 15.77 -2.57 8.47
C LEU A 281 14.89 -1.65 7.62
N TRP A 282 14.89 -0.36 7.95
CA TRP A 282 14.38 0.68 7.08
C TRP A 282 15.52 1.24 6.24
N THR A 283 15.29 1.44 4.94
CA THR A 283 16.20 2.17 4.05
C THR A 283 15.43 3.14 3.18
N TRP A 284 15.99 4.34 2.99
CA TRP A 284 15.51 5.34 2.03
C TRP A 284 16.44 5.37 0.82
N HIS A 285 15.88 5.22 -0.37
CA HIS A 285 16.59 5.16 -1.64
C HIS A 285 16.21 6.35 -2.50
N ARG A 286 17.19 7.17 -2.84
CA ARG A 286 16.98 8.37 -3.66
C ARG A 286 17.13 8.04 -5.15
N ASN A 287 16.42 8.77 -6.02
CA ASN A 287 16.33 8.49 -7.46
C ASN A 287 17.23 9.39 -8.33
N GLN A 288 18.04 10.27 -7.74
CA GLN A 288 18.90 11.19 -8.49
C GLN A 288 20.12 10.52 -9.15
N ASP A 289 20.41 9.28 -8.78
CA ASP A 289 21.48 8.46 -9.32
C ASP A 289 20.87 7.36 -10.22
N ASP A 290 21.59 6.86 -11.24
CA ASP A 290 21.10 5.78 -12.15
C ASP A 290 20.80 4.44 -11.43
N SER A 291 21.19 4.35 -10.16
CA SER A 291 20.99 3.21 -9.27
C SER A 291 20.30 3.66 -7.99
N ALA A 292 19.51 2.78 -7.38
CA ALA A 292 18.96 3.01 -6.05
C ALA A 292 20.09 3.17 -5.01
N VAL A 293 20.39 4.41 -4.62
CA VAL A 293 21.38 4.74 -3.59
C VAL A 293 20.67 4.92 -2.26
N VAL A 294 21.08 4.12 -1.27
CA VAL A 294 20.62 4.27 0.12
C VAL A 294 21.17 5.57 0.69
N SER A 295 20.30 6.55 0.94
CA SER A 295 20.65 7.85 1.51
C SER A 295 20.42 7.91 3.03
N ASP A 296 19.49 7.10 3.54
CA ASP A 296 19.25 6.90 4.98
C ASP A 296 18.93 5.45 5.29
N SER A 297 19.28 5.02 6.51
CA SER A 297 18.96 3.68 7.00
C SER A 297 18.86 3.66 8.52
N VAL A 298 17.87 2.94 9.04
CA VAL A 298 17.74 2.72 10.48
C VAL A 298 17.32 1.29 10.77
N TRP A 299 18.01 0.67 11.72
CA TRP A 299 17.58 -0.60 12.29
C TRP A 299 16.47 -0.34 13.31
N LEU A 300 15.33 -0.98 13.08
CA LEU A 300 14.18 -0.95 13.95
C LEU A 300 14.20 -2.22 14.79
N THR A 301 13.98 -2.05 16.09
CA THR A 301 13.83 -3.16 17.03
C THR A 301 12.37 -3.22 17.45
N SER A 302 11.77 -4.41 17.41
CA SER A 302 10.38 -4.55 17.86
C SER A 302 10.28 -4.22 19.34
N LEU A 303 9.30 -3.40 19.70
CA LEU A 303 9.02 -3.07 21.09
C LEU A 303 8.63 -4.28 21.94
N SER A 304 8.03 -5.33 21.35
CA SER A 304 7.73 -6.56 22.10
C SER A 304 8.98 -7.28 22.60
N SER A 305 10.14 -6.96 22.02
CA SER A 305 11.44 -7.48 22.44
C SER A 305 12.20 -6.56 23.40
N ASN A 306 11.68 -5.35 23.66
CA ASN A 306 12.29 -4.40 24.57
C ASN A 306 11.53 -4.40 25.90
N PRO A 307 12.06 -5.00 26.99
CA PRO A 307 11.36 -5.10 28.27
C PRO A 307 11.20 -3.77 29.02
N ALA A 308 11.80 -2.68 28.53
CA ALA A 308 11.51 -1.32 29.02
C ALA A 308 10.22 -0.75 28.43
N CYS A 309 9.68 -1.43 27.42
CA CYS A 309 8.38 -1.27 26.79
C CYS A 309 7.59 -2.59 26.96
#